data_AF-A0A3N9RXP1-F1
#
_entry.id   AF-A0A3N9RXP1-F1
#
_cell.length_a   1.000
_cell.length_b   1.000
_cell.length_c   1.000
_cell.angle_alpha   90.00
_cell.angle_beta   90.00
_cell.angle_gamma   90.00
#
_symmetry.space_group_name_H-M   'P 1'
#
loop_
_entity.id
_entity.type
_entity.pdbx_description
1 polymer ?
#
loop_
_entity_poly.entity_id
_entity_poly.type
_entity_poly.pdbx_seq_one_letter_code
_entity_poly.pdbx_strand_id
1 'polypeptide(L)'
;MVTHETNGITRRAALGGLGATAAAFAIPARAAPASAADANALLDGIAWRLLDFFPETATSLGIDTGAHAALRAKLGDKSAAAQRAIAALLRADLARIAATDASGLDHSTRTSLAVVKSAYQTALDGFALPYGDITVGNYRNTPYVVIQNVGAYLDVPKFLDSDHPIADAADAEAYLARLAAYPGTLDAETDRLRDTAAQRVIAPDFLLDKALAQLEASLADARQGGGLVDSIDRRTKAKGIAGDWAGRARSIATGKVVPALERQIAELRRQRASATSDAGMSTRPDGEAWYAWALRASTTTRMTPDEIHQLGQEELKALQARMDPILRGLGYTKGTVGERMTALGNDPRFQFPDNDEGRAQIVAFIQKRLDFIRGKLPLAFRKLARGNVEVRRLPLAEEPGAPGAYGGPGSIDGSVPGRMWINLHTTRLHSKYSLPTLVHHEALPGHVWQGEYAQQLPVIRAILAFNAYTEGWALYAETLGDELGAYDGDPVGQLGYLQSIAFRACRLVVDTGLHSRRWSREQAIRWFAETNGSGIDEVTSEVDRYCSWPGQACGYKIGHSEILRQRARAKAALGARFDLRDFDDAVVGGGNVPLDVLGLNIDEYIRTAGK
;
A
#
# COMPACT_ATOMS: atom_id res chain seq x y z
N MET A 1 -32.04 -83.34 -39.80
CA MET A 1 -32.25 -83.80 -38.42
C MET A 1 -32.19 -82.55 -37.56
N VAL A 2 -33.30 -82.14 -36.92
CA VAL A 2 -33.38 -81.53 -35.55
C VAL A 2 -32.45 -80.31 -35.30
N THR A 3 -32.84 -79.08 -34.99
CA THR A 3 -34.02 -78.47 -34.34
C THR A 3 -33.94 -76.94 -34.48
N HIS A 4 -35.08 -76.27 -34.33
CA HIS A 4 -35.21 -74.83 -34.09
C HIS A 4 -34.54 -74.39 -32.78
N GLU A 5 -33.84 -73.25 -32.80
CA GLU A 5 -33.87 -72.27 -31.72
C GLU A 5 -34.03 -70.87 -32.30
N THR A 6 -35.11 -70.22 -31.92
CA THR A 6 -35.51 -68.85 -32.26
C THR A 6 -34.89 -67.87 -31.27
N ASN A 7 -34.11 -66.89 -31.74
CA ASN A 7 -33.83 -65.68 -30.95
C ASN A 7 -34.30 -64.45 -31.73
N GLY A 8 -35.49 -63.97 -31.36
CA GLY A 8 -36.05 -62.71 -31.84
C GLY A 8 -35.33 -61.52 -31.21
N ILE A 9 -34.77 -60.67 -32.04
CA ILE A 9 -34.33 -59.33 -31.63
C ILE A 9 -35.58 -58.56 -31.19
N THR A 10 -35.73 -58.34 -29.89
CA THR A 10 -36.83 -57.55 -29.34
C THR A 10 -36.67 -56.08 -29.72
N ARG A 11 -37.79 -55.35 -29.83
CA ARG A 11 -37.84 -53.90 -30.10
C ARG A 11 -36.98 -53.04 -29.16
N ARG A 12 -36.55 -53.61 -28.02
CA ARG A 12 -35.62 -52.99 -27.05
C ARG A 12 -34.16 -53.02 -27.48
N ALA A 13 -33.73 -53.99 -28.29
CA ALA A 13 -32.36 -54.08 -28.79
C ALA A 13 -32.09 -53.14 -29.98
N ALA A 14 -33.13 -52.76 -30.75
CA ALA A 14 -33.01 -51.78 -31.84
C ALA A 14 -32.91 -50.32 -31.36
N LEU A 15 -33.29 -50.01 -30.12
CA LEU A 15 -33.18 -48.68 -29.53
C LEU A 15 -31.83 -48.43 -28.81
N GLY A 16 -31.00 -49.47 -28.64
CA GLY A 16 -29.64 -49.33 -28.10
C GLY A 16 -28.57 -48.99 -29.16
N GLY A 17 -28.89 -49.16 -30.45
CA GLY A 17 -27.93 -49.03 -31.56
C GLY A 17 -27.85 -47.67 -32.25
N LEU A 18 -28.70 -46.70 -31.89
CA LEU A 18 -28.71 -45.35 -32.48
C LEU A 18 -28.28 -44.25 -31.50
N GLY A 19 -27.89 -44.62 -30.28
CA GLY A 19 -27.40 -43.68 -29.25
C GLY A 19 -25.87 -43.54 -29.17
N ALA A 20 -25.10 -44.23 -30.02
CA ALA A 20 -23.64 -44.31 -29.91
C ALA A 20 -22.86 -43.59 -31.02
N THR A 21 -23.52 -42.82 -31.88
CA THR A 21 -22.89 -42.08 -32.99
C THR A 21 -23.05 -40.56 -32.94
N ALA A 22 -23.55 -40.01 -31.82
CA ALA A 22 -23.65 -38.56 -31.58
C ALA A 22 -22.86 -38.07 -30.34
N ALA A 23 -21.91 -38.87 -29.86
CA ALA A 23 -21.07 -38.54 -28.69
C ALA A 23 -19.57 -38.48 -29.00
N ALA A 24 -19.19 -38.09 -30.22
CA ALA A 24 -17.78 -38.07 -30.67
C ALA A 24 -17.26 -36.71 -31.16
N PHE A 25 -17.97 -35.59 -30.96
CA PHE A 25 -17.45 -34.24 -31.27
C PHE A 25 -17.81 -33.17 -30.23
N ALA A 26 -17.72 -33.51 -28.95
CA ALA A 26 -17.46 -32.52 -27.90
C ALA A 26 -16.01 -32.67 -27.44
N ILE A 27 -15.06 -32.62 -28.38
CA ILE A 27 -13.69 -32.28 -28.02
C ILE A 27 -13.79 -30.82 -27.54
N PRO A 28 -13.48 -30.48 -26.28
CA PRO A 28 -13.41 -29.09 -25.89
C PRO A 28 -12.45 -28.44 -26.87
N ALA A 29 -12.93 -27.47 -27.66
CA ALA A 29 -12.08 -26.73 -28.55
C ALA A 29 -10.91 -26.24 -27.70
N ARG A 30 -9.70 -26.78 -27.96
CA ARG A 30 -8.50 -26.22 -27.35
C ARG A 30 -8.52 -24.75 -27.74
N ALA A 31 -8.64 -23.87 -26.75
CA ALA A 31 -8.52 -22.45 -26.98
C ALA A 31 -7.25 -22.25 -27.81
N ALA A 32 -7.38 -21.55 -28.94
CA ALA A 32 -6.20 -21.19 -29.72
C ALA A 32 -5.23 -20.46 -28.77
N PRO A 33 -3.91 -20.70 -28.86
CA PRO A 33 -2.95 -20.01 -28.02
C PRO A 33 -3.16 -18.50 -28.18
N ALA A 34 -3.34 -17.80 -27.08
CA ALA A 34 -3.57 -16.36 -27.13
C ALA A 34 -2.34 -15.69 -27.73
N SER A 35 -2.54 -14.77 -28.68
CA SER A 35 -1.44 -13.94 -29.13
C SER A 35 -1.06 -12.95 -28.02
N ALA A 36 0.19 -12.45 -28.04
CA ALA A 36 0.59 -11.40 -27.10
C ALA A 36 -0.30 -10.15 -27.23
N ALA A 37 -0.81 -9.86 -28.43
CA ALA A 37 -1.74 -8.76 -28.66
C ALA A 37 -3.08 -8.99 -27.93
N ASP A 38 -3.64 -10.20 -28.01
CA ASP A 38 -4.89 -10.54 -27.34
C ASP A 38 -4.76 -10.48 -25.81
N ALA A 39 -3.65 -10.98 -25.26
CA ALA A 39 -3.39 -10.94 -23.83
C ALA A 39 -3.21 -9.50 -23.31
N ASN A 40 -2.51 -8.64 -24.06
CA ASN A 40 -2.35 -7.23 -23.71
C ASN A 40 -3.67 -6.47 -23.79
N ALA A 41 -4.50 -6.72 -24.80
CA ALA A 41 -5.84 -6.14 -24.90
C ALA A 41 -6.76 -6.59 -23.75
N LEU A 42 -6.65 -7.86 -23.32
CA LEU A 42 -7.34 -8.34 -22.13
C LEU A 42 -6.90 -7.59 -20.87
N LEU A 43 -5.60 -7.45 -20.64
CA LEU A 43 -5.03 -6.76 -19.47
C LEU A 43 -5.44 -5.28 -19.43
N ASP A 44 -5.44 -4.60 -20.58
CA ASP A 44 -5.91 -3.21 -20.70
C ASP A 44 -7.40 -3.10 -20.39
N GLY A 45 -8.23 -3.99 -20.94
CA GLY A 45 -9.65 -4.03 -20.64
C GLY A 45 -9.95 -4.29 -19.16
N ILE A 46 -9.15 -5.13 -18.48
CA ILE A 46 -9.24 -5.36 -17.03
C ILE A 46 -8.91 -4.06 -16.28
N ALA A 47 -7.84 -3.36 -16.66
CA ALA A 47 -7.43 -2.10 -16.04
C ALA A 47 -8.56 -1.07 -16.05
N TRP A 48 -9.16 -0.83 -17.21
CA TRP A 48 -10.17 0.21 -17.35
C TRP A 48 -11.50 -0.14 -16.68
N ARG A 49 -11.91 -1.42 -16.71
CA ARG A 49 -13.08 -1.85 -15.92
C ARG A 49 -12.86 -1.68 -14.42
N LEU A 50 -11.64 -1.90 -13.93
CA LEU A 50 -11.31 -1.66 -12.52
C LEU A 50 -11.34 -0.16 -12.22
N LEU A 51 -10.73 0.67 -13.07
CA LEU A 51 -10.67 2.13 -12.90
C LEU A 51 -12.03 2.83 -12.95
N ASP A 52 -13.06 2.22 -13.57
CA ASP A 52 -14.44 2.72 -13.47
C ASP A 52 -14.97 2.73 -12.01
N PHE A 53 -14.46 1.84 -11.14
CA PHE A 53 -14.76 1.83 -9.71
C PHE A 53 -13.81 2.70 -8.88
N PHE A 54 -12.65 3.05 -9.42
CA PHE A 54 -11.60 3.82 -8.76
C PHE A 54 -11.16 5.03 -9.62
N PRO A 55 -12.08 5.95 -9.96
CA PRO A 55 -11.80 7.07 -10.87
C PRO A 55 -10.71 8.01 -10.33
N GLU A 56 -10.55 8.11 -9.02
CA GLU A 56 -9.50 8.89 -8.37
C GLU A 56 -8.11 8.36 -8.73
N THR A 57 -7.94 7.03 -8.80
CA THR A 57 -6.67 6.41 -9.22
C THR A 57 -6.31 6.78 -10.66
N ALA A 58 -7.29 6.86 -11.56
CA ALA A 58 -7.04 7.31 -12.93
C ALA A 58 -6.55 8.78 -12.97
N THR A 59 -7.12 9.65 -12.13
CA THR A 59 -6.67 11.04 -12.00
C THR A 59 -5.28 11.14 -11.40
N SER A 60 -4.99 10.46 -10.29
CA SER A 60 -3.66 10.54 -9.65
C SER A 60 -2.54 10.04 -10.59
N LEU A 61 -2.85 9.12 -11.51
CA LEU A 61 -1.91 8.66 -12.54
C LEU A 61 -1.84 9.59 -13.77
N GLY A 62 -2.75 10.54 -13.91
CA GLY A 62 -2.84 11.45 -15.07
C GLY A 62 -3.39 10.79 -16.34
N ILE A 63 -4.12 9.68 -16.21
CA ILE A 63 -4.62 8.88 -17.35
C ILE A 63 -6.12 9.06 -17.61
N ASP A 64 -6.80 9.91 -16.85
CA ASP A 64 -8.18 10.33 -17.05
C ASP A 64 -8.32 11.37 -18.20
N THR A 65 -7.78 11.04 -19.37
CA THR A 65 -7.77 11.91 -20.57
C THR A 65 -8.38 11.19 -21.78
N GLY A 66 -8.58 11.91 -22.89
CA GLY A 66 -9.09 11.34 -24.14
C GLY A 66 -10.41 10.58 -23.95
N ALA A 67 -10.44 9.29 -24.32
CA ALA A 67 -11.61 8.43 -24.17
C ALA A 67 -12.05 8.22 -22.71
N HIS A 68 -11.15 8.46 -21.74
CA HIS A 68 -11.40 8.27 -20.30
C HIS A 68 -11.56 9.59 -19.54
N ALA A 69 -11.64 10.73 -20.24
CA ALA A 69 -11.77 12.06 -19.63
C ALA A 69 -12.95 12.19 -18.66
N ALA A 70 -14.02 11.43 -18.87
CA ALA A 70 -15.19 11.42 -18.00
C ALA A 70 -14.89 10.93 -16.57
N LEU A 71 -13.82 10.16 -16.34
CA LEU A 71 -13.43 9.70 -15.00
C LEU A 71 -13.03 10.87 -14.08
N ARG A 72 -12.54 11.98 -14.64
CA ARG A 72 -12.11 13.16 -13.86
C ARG A 72 -13.23 13.80 -13.04
N ALA A 73 -14.47 13.65 -13.48
CA ALA A 73 -15.66 14.18 -12.80
C ALA A 73 -16.36 13.15 -11.89
N LYS A 74 -15.85 11.91 -11.80
CA LYS A 74 -16.44 10.84 -10.98
C LYS A 74 -15.70 10.70 -9.65
N LEU A 75 -16.45 10.30 -8.62
CA LEU A 75 -15.95 9.91 -7.30
C LEU A 75 -16.38 8.46 -7.02
N GLY A 76 -15.50 7.67 -6.43
CA GLY A 76 -15.74 6.26 -6.13
C GLY A 76 -16.90 6.06 -5.15
N ASP A 77 -17.76 5.08 -5.44
CA ASP A 77 -18.85 4.70 -4.55
C ASP A 77 -18.34 3.75 -3.45
N LYS A 78 -18.52 4.15 -2.19
CA LYS A 78 -18.11 3.39 -1.00
C LYS A 78 -19.22 2.50 -0.42
N SER A 79 -20.38 2.43 -1.07
CA SER A 79 -21.54 1.65 -0.62
C SER A 79 -21.30 0.15 -0.62
N ALA A 80 -22.05 -0.58 0.21
CA ALA A 80 -22.03 -2.05 0.20
C ALA A 80 -22.44 -2.64 -1.17
N ALA A 81 -23.28 -1.94 -1.93
CA ALA A 81 -23.64 -2.33 -3.29
C ALA A 81 -22.44 -2.23 -4.25
N ALA A 82 -21.68 -1.15 -4.18
CA ALA A 82 -20.45 -1.00 -4.95
C ALA A 82 -19.41 -2.06 -4.58
N GLN A 83 -19.22 -2.37 -3.29
CA GLN A 83 -18.30 -3.45 -2.87
C GLN A 83 -18.68 -4.81 -3.48
N ARG A 84 -19.99 -5.14 -3.53
CA ARG A 84 -20.48 -6.36 -4.21
C ARG A 84 -20.25 -6.33 -5.72
N ALA A 85 -20.43 -5.16 -6.36
CA ALA A 85 -20.20 -4.99 -7.78
C ALA A 85 -18.71 -5.14 -8.15
N ILE A 86 -17.80 -4.60 -7.33
CA ILE A 86 -16.35 -4.81 -7.45
C ILE A 86 -16.06 -6.31 -7.38
N ALA A 87 -16.53 -7.01 -6.34
CA ALA A 87 -16.32 -8.45 -6.22
C ALA A 87 -16.86 -9.25 -7.43
N ALA A 88 -18.01 -8.85 -7.99
CA ALA A 88 -18.54 -9.47 -9.21
C ALA A 88 -17.64 -9.23 -10.43
N LEU A 89 -17.11 -8.00 -10.60
CA LEU A 89 -16.12 -7.68 -11.63
C LEU A 89 -14.87 -8.57 -11.50
N LEU A 90 -14.30 -8.66 -10.31
CA LEU A 90 -13.07 -9.44 -10.09
C LEU A 90 -13.27 -10.92 -10.47
N ARG A 91 -14.42 -11.52 -10.12
CA ARG A 91 -14.75 -12.90 -10.51
C ARG A 91 -14.84 -13.05 -12.03
N ALA A 92 -15.49 -12.10 -12.70
CA ALA A 92 -15.63 -12.13 -14.16
C ALA A 92 -14.27 -11.99 -14.86
N ASP A 93 -13.38 -11.12 -14.36
CA ASP A 93 -12.04 -10.94 -14.92
C ASP A 93 -11.11 -12.12 -14.65
N LEU A 94 -11.20 -12.75 -13.47
CA LEU A 94 -10.50 -14.01 -13.21
C LEU A 94 -10.93 -15.12 -14.16
N ALA A 95 -12.23 -15.21 -14.50
CA ALA A 95 -12.72 -16.18 -15.48
C ALA A 95 -12.15 -15.91 -16.88
N ARG A 96 -12.01 -14.64 -17.28
CA ARG A 96 -11.37 -14.26 -18.56
C ARG A 96 -9.88 -14.64 -18.58
N ILE A 97 -9.16 -14.38 -17.49
CA ILE A 97 -7.75 -14.78 -17.36
C ILE A 97 -7.61 -16.31 -17.42
N ALA A 98 -8.48 -17.04 -16.71
CA ALA A 98 -8.45 -18.51 -16.71
C ALA A 98 -8.72 -19.12 -18.09
N ALA A 99 -9.46 -18.43 -18.96
CA ALA A 99 -9.71 -18.84 -20.33
C ALA A 99 -8.55 -18.53 -21.31
N THR A 100 -7.50 -17.83 -20.86
CA THR A 100 -6.36 -17.43 -21.71
C THR A 100 -5.24 -18.48 -21.62
N ASP A 101 -4.84 -19.05 -22.76
CA ASP A 101 -3.64 -19.91 -22.82
C ASP A 101 -2.37 -19.06 -22.79
N ALA A 102 -1.67 -19.10 -21.65
CA ALA A 102 -0.48 -18.31 -21.39
C ALA A 102 0.85 -19.00 -21.79
N SER A 103 0.81 -20.22 -22.31
CA SER A 103 2.02 -21.05 -22.54
C SER A 103 2.97 -20.47 -23.60
N GLY A 104 2.44 -19.77 -24.60
CA GLY A 104 3.21 -19.11 -25.67
C GLY A 104 3.52 -17.63 -25.44
N LEU A 105 3.04 -17.03 -24.35
CA LEU A 105 3.23 -15.60 -24.06
C LEU A 105 4.64 -15.33 -23.54
N ASP A 106 5.16 -14.12 -23.71
CA ASP A 106 6.45 -13.71 -23.12
C ASP A 106 6.37 -13.61 -21.58
N HIS A 107 7.54 -13.53 -20.92
CA HIS A 107 7.62 -13.49 -19.47
C HIS A 107 6.87 -12.28 -18.85
N SER A 108 6.96 -11.10 -19.45
CA SER A 108 6.31 -9.88 -18.92
C SER A 108 4.79 -9.99 -18.94
N THR A 109 4.25 -10.53 -20.04
CA THR A 109 2.81 -10.77 -20.18
C THR A 109 2.34 -11.84 -19.18
N ARG A 110 3.08 -12.94 -19.00
CA ARG A 110 2.76 -13.97 -17.99
C ARG A 110 2.80 -13.42 -16.57
N THR A 111 3.80 -12.61 -16.24
CA THR A 111 3.91 -11.92 -14.94
C THR A 111 2.69 -11.02 -14.70
N SER A 112 2.23 -10.30 -15.73
CA SER A 112 1.05 -9.44 -15.62
C SER A 112 -0.23 -10.22 -15.33
N LEU A 113 -0.45 -11.35 -16.02
CA LEU A 113 -1.58 -12.24 -15.74
C LEU A 113 -1.52 -12.84 -14.33
N ALA A 114 -0.33 -13.26 -13.89
CA ALA A 114 -0.12 -13.82 -12.55
C ALA A 114 -0.42 -12.81 -11.43
N VAL A 115 -0.02 -11.54 -11.64
CA VAL A 115 -0.30 -10.45 -10.71
C VAL A 115 -1.80 -10.20 -10.58
N VAL A 116 -2.51 -10.04 -11.70
CA VAL A 116 -3.96 -9.81 -11.64
C VAL A 116 -4.64 -10.98 -10.94
N LYS A 117 -4.23 -12.20 -11.27
CA LYS A 117 -4.76 -13.41 -10.62
C LYS A 117 -4.57 -13.36 -9.10
N SER A 118 -3.36 -13.07 -8.63
CA SER A 118 -3.04 -13.03 -7.19
C SER A 118 -3.79 -11.90 -6.47
N ALA A 119 -3.81 -10.70 -7.04
CA ALA A 119 -4.52 -9.54 -6.48
C ALA A 119 -6.03 -9.82 -6.36
N TYR A 120 -6.65 -10.34 -7.42
CA TYR A 120 -8.09 -10.54 -7.45
C TYR A 120 -8.52 -11.72 -6.58
N GLN A 121 -7.74 -12.80 -6.52
CA GLN A 121 -8.00 -13.91 -5.60
C GLN A 121 -7.91 -13.46 -4.15
N THR A 122 -6.84 -12.75 -3.79
CA THR A 122 -6.66 -12.22 -2.43
C THR A 122 -7.78 -11.27 -2.03
N ALA A 123 -8.19 -10.37 -2.93
CA ALA A 123 -9.29 -9.45 -2.67
C ALA A 123 -10.64 -10.19 -2.55
N LEU A 124 -10.91 -11.19 -3.38
CA LEU A 124 -12.14 -11.99 -3.29
C LEU A 124 -12.25 -12.79 -2.00
N ASP A 125 -11.13 -13.34 -1.51
CA ASP A 125 -11.08 -13.96 -0.19
C ASP A 125 -11.44 -12.95 0.91
N GLY A 126 -11.01 -11.69 0.76
CA GLY A 126 -11.34 -10.60 1.67
C GLY A 126 -12.81 -10.19 1.59
N PHE A 127 -13.35 -10.03 0.38
CA PHE A 127 -14.77 -9.73 0.18
C PHE A 127 -15.72 -10.84 0.66
N ALA A 128 -15.20 -12.04 0.89
CA ALA A 128 -15.95 -13.13 1.50
C ALA A 128 -16.02 -13.04 3.03
N LEU A 129 -15.20 -12.19 3.66
CA LEU A 129 -15.25 -11.91 5.09
C LEU A 129 -16.48 -11.04 5.42
N PRO A 130 -17.02 -11.14 6.65
CA PRO A 130 -18.31 -10.53 6.99
C PRO A 130 -18.29 -8.99 7.07
N TYR A 131 -17.12 -8.38 7.18
CA TYR A 131 -16.97 -6.94 7.38
C TYR A 131 -15.59 -6.42 6.93
N GLY A 132 -15.46 -5.10 6.93
CA GLY A 132 -14.22 -4.37 6.67
C GLY A 132 -14.24 -3.58 5.37
N ASP A 133 -13.14 -2.88 5.12
CA ASP A 133 -12.80 -2.25 3.86
C ASP A 133 -11.67 -3.05 3.20
N ILE A 134 -12.01 -3.69 2.09
CA ILE A 134 -11.13 -4.62 1.37
C ILE A 134 -10.61 -3.90 0.15
N THR A 135 -9.29 -3.83 0.03
CA THR A 135 -8.64 -3.13 -1.07
C THR A 135 -8.37 -4.05 -2.25
N VAL A 136 -8.39 -3.48 -3.46
CA VAL A 136 -7.95 -4.13 -4.70
C VAL A 136 -6.77 -3.32 -5.23
N GLY A 137 -5.56 -3.88 -5.19
CA GLY A 137 -4.37 -3.17 -5.68
C GLY A 137 -3.86 -2.05 -4.76
N ASN A 138 -4.28 -2.04 -3.49
CA ASN A 138 -3.72 -1.24 -2.41
C ASN A 138 -3.50 -2.18 -1.21
N TYR A 139 -2.92 -1.69 -0.13
CA TYR A 139 -2.59 -2.48 1.06
C TYR A 139 -3.17 -1.92 2.37
N ARG A 140 -4.11 -0.98 2.29
CA ARG A 140 -4.91 -0.48 3.42
C ARG A 140 -6.14 -1.35 3.70
N ASN A 141 -5.93 -2.64 3.97
CA ASN A 141 -7.01 -3.53 4.42
C ASN A 141 -7.31 -3.27 5.89
N THR A 142 -8.58 -3.07 6.23
CA THR A 142 -8.99 -2.66 7.59
C THR A 142 -10.35 -3.25 7.96
N PRO A 143 -10.58 -3.67 9.22
CA PRO A 143 -11.90 -4.06 9.68
C PRO A 143 -12.83 -2.84 9.91
N TYR A 144 -12.27 -1.62 9.92
CA TYR A 144 -12.96 -0.37 10.24
C TYR A 144 -13.04 0.54 9.01
N VAL A 145 -14.26 0.89 8.61
CA VAL A 145 -14.53 1.67 7.39
C VAL A 145 -14.34 3.17 7.55
N VAL A 146 -14.39 3.68 8.79
CA VAL A 146 -14.06 5.05 9.15
C VAL A 146 -13.29 5.02 10.46
N ILE A 147 -12.04 5.50 10.43
CA ILE A 147 -11.16 5.62 11.60
C ILE A 147 -10.09 6.69 11.33
N GLN A 148 -9.17 6.97 12.26
CA GLN A 148 -8.25 8.12 12.21
C GLN A 148 -7.35 8.23 10.96
N ASN A 149 -7.28 7.17 10.14
CA ASN A 149 -6.47 7.05 8.94
C ASN A 149 -7.22 6.34 7.78
N VAL A 150 -8.54 6.15 7.91
CA VAL A 150 -9.42 5.53 6.89
C VAL A 150 -10.71 6.33 6.80
N GLY A 151 -11.14 6.62 5.57
CA GLY A 151 -12.48 7.13 5.29
C GLY A 151 -12.46 8.32 4.35
N ALA A 152 -13.57 8.52 3.65
CA ALA A 152 -13.72 9.60 2.68
C ALA A 152 -13.54 10.99 3.32
N TYR A 153 -13.80 11.12 4.63
CA TYR A 153 -13.65 12.37 5.36
C TYR A 153 -12.23 12.96 5.29
N LEU A 154 -11.22 12.10 5.18
CA LEU A 154 -9.82 12.50 5.02
C LEU A 154 -9.31 12.32 3.58
N ASP A 155 -9.72 11.24 2.90
CA ASP A 155 -9.17 10.87 1.59
C ASP A 155 -9.63 11.87 0.51
N VAL A 156 -10.91 12.28 0.52
CA VAL A 156 -11.48 13.12 -0.54
C VAL A 156 -10.95 14.56 -0.49
N PRO A 157 -10.92 15.26 0.66
CA PRO A 157 -10.34 16.60 0.72
C PRO A 157 -8.86 16.62 0.31
N LYS A 158 -8.08 15.63 0.77
CA LYS A 158 -6.68 15.49 0.40
C LYS A 158 -6.50 15.32 -1.11
N PHE A 159 -7.25 14.38 -1.70
CA PHE A 159 -7.21 14.11 -3.14
C PHE A 159 -7.61 15.33 -3.98
N LEU A 160 -8.68 16.02 -3.59
CA LEU A 160 -9.15 17.24 -4.28
C LEU A 160 -8.08 18.35 -4.27
N ASP A 161 -7.37 18.54 -3.15
CA ASP A 161 -6.32 19.56 -3.09
C ASP A 161 -5.04 19.17 -3.83
N SER A 162 -4.56 17.94 -3.62
CA SER A 162 -3.22 17.51 -4.02
C SER A 162 -3.13 16.90 -5.42
N ASP A 163 -4.15 16.13 -5.83
CA ASP A 163 -4.06 15.24 -7.01
C ASP A 163 -4.99 15.67 -8.13
N HIS A 164 -6.21 16.14 -7.83
CA HIS A 164 -7.13 16.59 -8.86
C HIS A 164 -6.52 17.79 -9.62
N PRO A 165 -6.34 17.74 -10.95
CA PRO A 165 -5.78 18.85 -11.72
C PRO A 165 -6.80 19.98 -11.90
N ILE A 166 -6.33 21.23 -12.05
CA ILE A 166 -7.14 22.40 -12.42
C ILE A 166 -6.27 23.15 -13.41
N ALA A 167 -6.36 22.81 -14.70
CA ALA A 167 -5.68 23.51 -15.78
C ALA A 167 -6.61 24.52 -16.47
N ASP A 168 -7.89 24.19 -16.56
CA ASP A 168 -8.91 24.99 -17.24
C ASP A 168 -10.27 24.92 -16.51
N ALA A 169 -11.30 25.49 -17.14
CA ALA A 169 -12.65 25.50 -16.59
C ALA A 169 -13.29 24.10 -16.55
N ALA A 170 -12.95 23.19 -17.46
CA ALA A 170 -13.51 21.84 -17.46
C ALA A 170 -12.99 21.02 -16.27
N ASP A 171 -11.72 21.18 -15.92
CA ASP A 171 -11.17 20.62 -14.69
C ASP A 171 -11.85 21.21 -13.44
N ALA A 172 -12.05 22.53 -13.39
CA ALA A 172 -12.74 23.16 -12.27
C ALA A 172 -14.20 22.68 -12.11
N GLU A 173 -14.90 22.39 -13.22
CA GLU A 173 -16.21 21.73 -13.19
C GLU A 173 -16.12 20.30 -12.66
N ALA A 174 -15.10 19.54 -13.07
CA ALA A 174 -14.88 18.18 -12.59
C ALA A 174 -14.59 18.14 -11.08
N TYR A 175 -13.86 19.13 -10.55
CA TYR A 175 -13.68 19.32 -9.10
C TYR A 175 -15.04 19.48 -8.40
N LEU A 176 -15.89 20.38 -8.91
CA LEU A 176 -17.22 20.62 -8.33
C LEU A 176 -18.14 19.39 -8.44
N ALA A 177 -18.03 18.61 -9.51
CA ALA A 177 -18.76 17.35 -9.66
C ALA A 177 -18.39 16.33 -8.58
N ARG A 178 -17.09 16.15 -8.30
CA ARG A 178 -16.61 15.31 -7.20
C ARG A 178 -17.06 15.82 -5.85
N LEU A 179 -16.93 17.13 -5.61
CA LEU A 179 -17.38 17.75 -4.37
C LEU A 179 -18.90 17.58 -4.16
N ALA A 180 -19.69 17.61 -5.24
CA ALA A 180 -21.14 17.38 -5.18
C ALA A 180 -21.51 15.89 -4.92
N ALA A 181 -20.67 14.94 -5.34
CA ALA A 181 -20.83 13.51 -5.07
C ALA A 181 -20.39 13.10 -3.65
N TYR A 182 -19.42 13.83 -3.07
CA TYR A 182 -18.81 13.55 -1.78
C TYR A 182 -19.78 13.27 -0.61
N PRO A 183 -20.90 14.01 -0.42
CA PRO A 183 -21.89 13.71 0.62
C PRO A 183 -22.44 12.28 0.53
N GLY A 184 -22.67 11.76 -0.69
CA GLY A 184 -23.16 10.40 -0.91
C GLY A 184 -22.13 9.35 -0.47
N THR A 185 -20.84 9.62 -0.68
CA THR A 185 -19.76 8.75 -0.21
C THR A 185 -19.68 8.71 1.31
N LEU A 186 -19.81 9.85 2.00
CA LEU A 186 -19.86 9.93 3.46
C LEU A 186 -21.07 9.19 4.04
N ASP A 187 -22.24 9.32 3.41
CA ASP A 187 -23.45 8.61 3.81
C ASP A 187 -23.31 7.10 3.61
N ALA A 188 -22.72 6.67 2.49
CA ALA A 188 -22.45 5.26 2.21
C ALA A 188 -21.50 4.61 3.24
N GLU A 189 -20.46 5.34 3.67
CA GLU A 189 -19.59 4.90 4.78
C GLU A 189 -20.35 4.88 6.12
N THR A 190 -21.23 5.85 6.36
CA THR A 190 -22.06 5.90 7.58
C THR A 190 -23.02 4.72 7.66
N ASP A 191 -23.60 4.29 6.53
CA ASP A 191 -24.43 3.09 6.49
C ASP A 191 -23.62 1.82 6.76
N ARG A 192 -22.42 1.70 6.16
CA ARG A 192 -21.51 0.59 6.45
C ARG A 192 -21.06 0.57 7.92
N LEU A 193 -20.82 1.72 8.54
CA LEU A 193 -20.53 1.82 9.97
C LEU A 193 -21.66 1.23 10.83
N ARG A 194 -22.93 1.51 10.47
CA ARG A 194 -24.09 0.93 11.17
C ARG A 194 -24.14 -0.58 11.01
N ASP A 195 -23.89 -1.08 9.80
CA ASP A 195 -23.87 -2.50 9.49
C ASP A 195 -22.79 -3.24 10.29
N THR A 196 -21.58 -2.69 10.39
CA THR A 196 -20.48 -3.31 11.17
C THR A 196 -20.73 -3.23 12.67
N ALA A 197 -21.30 -2.13 13.18
CA ALA A 197 -21.67 -2.02 14.59
C ALA A 197 -22.76 -3.05 14.98
N ALA A 198 -23.73 -3.31 14.11
CA ALA A 198 -24.73 -4.35 14.31
C ALA A 198 -24.11 -5.76 14.40
N GLN A 199 -22.97 -5.96 13.74
CA GLN A 199 -22.15 -7.18 13.84
C GLN A 199 -21.20 -7.19 15.05
N ARG A 200 -21.25 -6.18 15.94
CA ARG A 200 -20.31 -5.98 17.06
C ARG A 200 -18.85 -5.72 16.63
N VAL A 201 -18.67 -5.20 15.43
CA VAL A 201 -17.38 -4.74 14.92
C VAL A 201 -17.33 -3.23 15.09
N ILE A 202 -16.83 -2.82 16.26
CA ILE A 202 -16.62 -1.42 16.65
C ILE A 202 -15.12 -1.22 16.85
N ALA A 203 -14.58 -0.12 16.32
CA ALA A 203 -13.18 0.20 16.49
C ALA A 203 -12.83 0.50 17.97
N PRO A 204 -11.56 0.29 18.38
CA PRO A 204 -11.10 0.62 19.71
C PRO A 204 -11.38 2.08 20.09
N ASP A 205 -11.67 2.31 21.36
CA ASP A 205 -12.07 3.62 21.89
C ASP A 205 -11.04 4.73 21.60
N PHE A 206 -9.76 4.44 21.79
CA PHE A 206 -8.66 5.36 21.52
C PHE A 206 -8.50 5.72 20.03
N LEU A 207 -8.95 4.84 19.11
CA LEU A 207 -8.97 5.15 17.69
C LEU A 207 -10.20 5.98 17.31
N LEU A 208 -11.35 5.68 17.92
CA LEU A 208 -12.58 6.47 17.74
C LEU A 208 -12.44 7.89 18.28
N ASP A 209 -11.75 8.10 19.40
CA ASP A 209 -11.48 9.43 19.95
C ASP A 209 -10.70 10.31 18.98
N LYS A 210 -9.68 9.73 18.32
CA LYS A 210 -8.91 10.44 17.29
C LYS A 210 -9.74 10.75 16.05
N ALA A 211 -10.49 9.76 15.55
CA ALA A 211 -11.35 9.93 14.39
C ALA A 211 -12.42 11.01 14.63
N LEU A 212 -13.03 11.01 15.82
CA LEU A 212 -14.01 12.03 16.22
C LEU A 212 -13.39 13.43 16.26
N ALA A 213 -12.20 13.60 16.86
CA ALA A 213 -11.52 14.88 16.89
C ALA A 213 -11.21 15.41 15.47
N GLN A 214 -10.73 14.55 14.57
CA GLN A 214 -10.44 14.92 13.18
C GLN A 214 -11.72 15.24 12.38
N LEU A 215 -12.81 14.49 12.58
CA LEU A 215 -14.09 14.76 11.95
C LEU A 215 -14.73 16.06 12.45
N GLU A 216 -14.63 16.35 13.75
CA GLU A 216 -15.11 17.62 14.32
C GLU A 216 -14.32 18.81 13.76
N ALA A 217 -13.01 18.68 13.60
CA ALA A 217 -12.19 19.67 12.92
C ALA A 217 -12.60 19.84 11.45
N SER A 218 -12.81 18.74 10.73
CA SER A 218 -13.26 18.74 9.33
C SER A 218 -14.65 19.39 9.18
N LEU A 219 -15.56 19.14 10.13
CA LEU A 219 -16.87 19.76 10.17
C LEU A 219 -16.78 21.28 10.43
N ALA A 220 -15.93 21.69 11.37
CA ALA A 220 -15.71 23.10 11.67
C ALA A 220 -15.13 23.87 10.46
N ASP A 221 -14.19 23.26 9.74
CA ASP A 221 -13.62 23.78 8.50
C ASP A 221 -14.67 23.88 7.38
N ALA A 222 -15.40 22.79 7.11
CA ALA A 222 -16.42 22.74 6.06
C ALA A 222 -17.57 23.75 6.27
N ARG A 223 -17.95 24.06 7.52
CA ARG A 223 -18.95 25.10 7.84
C ARG A 223 -18.54 26.49 7.36
N GLN A 224 -17.23 26.73 7.19
CA GLN A 224 -16.68 27.98 6.67
C GLN A 224 -16.26 27.85 5.20
N GLY A 225 -16.61 26.74 4.53
CA GLY A 225 -16.08 26.34 3.23
C GLY A 225 -14.72 25.66 3.36
N GLY A 226 -13.77 26.31 4.04
CA GLY A 226 -12.50 25.73 4.44
C GLY A 226 -11.63 25.28 3.26
N GLY A 227 -10.80 24.25 3.50
CA GLY A 227 -9.83 23.74 2.51
C GLY A 227 -10.47 23.32 1.19
N LEU A 228 -11.71 22.80 1.23
CA LEU A 228 -12.48 22.40 0.04
C LEU A 228 -12.81 23.57 -0.90
N VAL A 229 -12.97 24.78 -0.37
CA VAL A 229 -13.24 26.01 -1.14
C VAL A 229 -11.93 26.73 -1.47
N ASP A 230 -11.04 26.82 -0.50
CA ASP A 230 -9.78 27.55 -0.64
C ASP A 230 -8.87 26.93 -1.70
N SER A 231 -8.88 25.59 -1.83
CA SER A 231 -8.09 24.89 -2.85
C SER A 231 -8.47 25.30 -4.28
N ILE A 232 -9.75 25.14 -4.64
CA ILE A 232 -10.23 25.48 -5.99
C ILE A 232 -10.09 26.98 -6.25
N ASP A 233 -10.46 27.85 -5.30
CA ASP A 233 -10.38 29.31 -5.46
C ASP A 233 -8.95 29.79 -5.73
N ARG A 234 -8.00 29.37 -4.88
CA ARG A 234 -6.58 29.70 -5.03
C ARG A 234 -6.05 29.26 -6.39
N ARG A 235 -6.37 28.04 -6.80
CA ARG A 235 -5.84 27.43 -8.02
C ARG A 235 -6.46 28.00 -9.29
N THR A 236 -7.76 28.30 -9.30
CA THR A 236 -8.42 28.95 -10.43
C THR A 236 -7.97 30.39 -10.60
N LYS A 237 -7.82 31.14 -9.49
CA LYS A 237 -7.28 32.52 -9.51
C LYS A 237 -5.85 32.58 -10.03
N ALA A 238 -4.99 31.69 -9.54
CA ALA A 238 -3.59 31.61 -9.99
C ALA A 238 -3.45 31.37 -11.51
N LYS A 239 -4.45 30.74 -12.14
CA LYS A 239 -4.50 30.47 -13.58
C LYS A 239 -5.42 31.39 -14.38
N GLY A 240 -6.06 32.38 -13.74
CA GLY A 240 -6.99 33.29 -14.41
C GLY A 240 -8.23 32.60 -15.00
N ILE A 241 -8.67 31.47 -14.43
CA ILE A 241 -9.83 30.71 -14.94
C ILE A 241 -11.11 31.43 -14.47
N ALA A 242 -11.83 32.03 -15.42
CA ALA A 242 -13.07 32.77 -15.14
C ALA A 242 -14.18 31.86 -14.59
N GLY A 243 -14.92 32.35 -13.59
CA GLY A 243 -16.08 31.66 -12.99
C GLY A 243 -16.24 31.95 -11.49
N ASP A 244 -17.43 31.69 -10.95
CA ASP A 244 -17.68 31.71 -9.50
C ASP A 244 -17.38 30.34 -8.87
N TRP A 245 -16.11 29.95 -8.91
CA TRP A 245 -15.68 28.64 -8.40
C TRP A 245 -15.82 28.56 -6.87
N ALA A 246 -15.42 29.62 -6.17
CA ALA A 246 -15.48 29.69 -4.72
C ALA A 246 -16.93 29.69 -4.20
N GLY A 247 -17.84 30.46 -4.80
CA GLY A 247 -19.25 30.51 -4.37
C GLY A 247 -19.96 29.17 -4.57
N ARG A 248 -19.73 28.52 -5.72
CA ARG A 248 -20.30 27.19 -6.02
C ARG A 248 -19.74 26.10 -5.10
N ALA A 249 -18.42 26.06 -4.90
CA ALA A 249 -17.81 25.12 -3.96
C ALA A 249 -18.33 25.32 -2.54
N ARG A 250 -18.43 26.58 -2.10
CA ARG A 250 -18.96 26.95 -0.78
C ARG A 250 -20.39 26.49 -0.59
N SER A 251 -21.26 26.69 -1.58
CA SER A 251 -22.65 26.21 -1.53
C SER A 251 -22.74 24.69 -1.33
N ILE A 252 -21.88 23.91 -1.97
CA ILE A 252 -21.83 22.45 -1.79
C ILE A 252 -21.30 22.08 -0.40
N ALA A 253 -20.16 22.67 -0.01
CA ALA A 253 -19.48 22.39 1.25
C ALA A 253 -20.36 22.72 2.47
N THR A 254 -20.88 23.94 2.56
CA THR A 254 -21.74 24.34 3.68
C THR A 254 -23.16 23.75 3.59
N GLY A 255 -23.56 23.30 2.39
CA GLY A 255 -24.87 22.73 2.10
C GLY A 255 -24.95 21.24 2.39
N LYS A 256 -24.50 20.39 1.48
CA LYS A 256 -24.70 18.93 1.58
C LYS A 256 -23.59 18.20 2.33
N VAL A 257 -22.35 18.72 2.33
CA VAL A 257 -21.21 18.07 3.00
C VAL A 257 -21.34 18.18 4.52
N VAL A 258 -21.64 19.36 5.06
CA VAL A 258 -21.80 19.59 6.51
C VAL A 258 -22.80 18.60 7.16
N PRO A 259 -24.04 18.43 6.67
CA PRO A 259 -24.98 17.47 7.23
C PRO A 259 -24.53 16.01 7.13
N ALA A 260 -23.76 15.65 6.09
CA ALA A 260 -23.23 14.29 5.95
C ALA A 260 -22.14 14.01 7.01
N LEU A 261 -21.23 14.96 7.24
CA LEU A 261 -20.26 14.89 8.34
C LEU A 261 -20.95 14.81 9.70
N GLU A 262 -22.00 15.60 9.93
CA GLU A 262 -22.79 15.55 11.18
C GLU A 262 -23.40 14.16 11.43
N ARG A 263 -23.93 13.51 10.40
CA ARG A 263 -24.47 12.15 10.50
C ARG A 263 -23.38 11.12 10.81
N GLN A 264 -22.22 11.22 10.18
CA GLN A 264 -21.09 10.33 10.43
C GLN A 264 -20.52 10.51 11.85
N ILE A 265 -20.40 11.75 12.33
CA ILE A 265 -20.01 12.05 13.72
C ILE A 265 -21.03 11.48 14.71
N ALA A 266 -22.32 11.66 14.45
CA ALA A 266 -23.37 11.12 15.32
C ALA A 266 -23.30 9.58 15.41
N GLU A 267 -23.03 8.91 14.29
CA GLU A 267 -22.82 7.46 14.25
C GLU A 267 -21.59 7.05 15.10
N LEU A 268 -20.44 7.68 14.88
CA LEU A 268 -19.21 7.35 15.61
C LEU A 268 -19.32 7.63 17.11
N ARG A 269 -19.97 8.72 17.52
CA ARG A 269 -20.26 8.99 18.95
C ARG A 269 -21.12 7.88 19.56
N ARG A 270 -22.09 7.37 18.81
CA ARG A 270 -22.94 6.28 19.27
C ARG A 270 -22.16 4.98 19.44
N GLN A 271 -21.25 4.66 18.51
CA GLN A 271 -20.36 3.50 18.63
C GLN A 271 -19.36 3.66 19.78
N ARG A 272 -18.78 4.87 19.92
CA ARG A 272 -17.81 5.22 20.97
C ARG A 272 -18.35 4.99 22.38
N ALA A 273 -19.65 5.19 22.60
CA ALA A 273 -20.31 4.92 23.88
C ALA A 273 -20.27 3.43 24.31
N SER A 274 -20.02 2.52 23.35
CA SER A 274 -19.94 1.07 23.57
C SER A 274 -18.58 0.47 23.23
N ALA A 275 -17.60 1.30 22.84
CA ALA A 275 -16.28 0.86 22.45
C ALA A 275 -15.43 0.44 23.65
N THR A 276 -14.57 -0.56 23.44
CA THR A 276 -13.56 -1.01 24.41
C THR A 276 -12.16 -0.62 23.92
N SER A 277 -11.15 -0.73 24.79
CA SER A 277 -9.75 -0.54 24.40
C SER A 277 -9.10 -1.80 23.80
N ASP A 278 -9.89 -2.81 23.41
CA ASP A 278 -9.37 -4.07 22.86
C ASP A 278 -8.72 -3.84 21.48
N ALA A 279 -7.39 -3.88 21.47
CA ALA A 279 -6.57 -3.46 20.33
C ALA A 279 -6.48 -4.49 19.18
N GLY A 280 -6.67 -5.77 19.48
CA GLY A 280 -6.40 -6.88 18.56
C GLY A 280 -7.63 -7.41 17.82
N MET A 281 -7.41 -8.15 16.73
CA MET A 281 -8.48 -8.85 16.02
C MET A 281 -9.02 -10.05 16.81
N SER A 282 -8.23 -10.63 17.70
CA SER A 282 -8.61 -11.76 18.57
C SER A 282 -9.86 -11.55 19.45
N THR A 283 -10.38 -10.31 19.56
CA THR A 283 -11.60 -9.95 20.28
C THR A 283 -12.77 -9.64 19.37
N ARG A 284 -12.58 -9.70 18.04
CA ARG A 284 -13.58 -9.41 17.02
C ARG A 284 -14.22 -10.71 16.52
N PRO A 285 -15.51 -10.69 16.13
CA PRO A 285 -16.15 -11.82 15.45
C PRO A 285 -15.33 -12.24 14.22
N ASP A 286 -15.11 -13.53 14.02
CA ASP A 286 -14.28 -14.07 12.93
C ASP A 286 -12.85 -13.51 12.86
N GLY A 287 -12.35 -12.91 13.95
CA GLY A 287 -11.12 -12.13 13.94
C GLY A 287 -9.85 -12.92 13.65
N GLU A 288 -9.81 -14.22 13.99
CA GLU A 288 -8.70 -15.10 13.62
C GLU A 288 -8.64 -15.32 12.09
N ALA A 289 -9.79 -15.63 11.47
CA ALA A 289 -9.89 -15.79 10.02
C ALA A 289 -9.59 -14.47 9.29
N TRP A 290 -10.11 -13.36 9.82
CA TRP A 290 -9.84 -12.02 9.28
C TRP A 290 -8.34 -11.69 9.35
N TYR A 291 -7.70 -11.89 10.50
CA TYR A 291 -6.27 -11.61 10.67
C TYR A 291 -5.40 -12.53 9.82
N ALA A 292 -5.71 -13.83 9.74
CA ALA A 292 -5.00 -14.76 8.88
C ALA A 292 -5.09 -14.32 7.40
N TRP A 293 -6.26 -13.88 6.94
CA TRP A 293 -6.39 -13.30 5.59
C TRP A 293 -5.59 -12.02 5.43
N ALA A 294 -5.70 -11.06 6.36
CA ALA A 294 -5.02 -9.78 6.26
C ALA A 294 -3.49 -9.92 6.28
N LEU A 295 -2.97 -10.88 7.04
CA LEU A 295 -1.55 -11.23 7.08
C LEU A 295 -1.08 -11.81 5.75
N ARG A 296 -1.87 -12.70 5.12
CA ARG A 296 -1.56 -13.18 3.76
C ARG A 296 -1.64 -12.07 2.72
N ALA A 297 -2.66 -11.21 2.78
CA ALA A 297 -2.81 -10.09 1.85
C ALA A 297 -1.65 -9.10 1.96
N SER A 298 -1.15 -8.89 3.19
CA SER A 298 -0.05 -7.97 3.48
C SER A 298 1.32 -8.54 3.20
N THR A 299 1.52 -9.84 3.40
CA THR A 299 2.84 -10.47 3.22
C THR A 299 2.98 -11.18 1.87
N THR A 300 1.86 -11.51 1.23
CA THR A 300 1.78 -12.41 0.06
C THR A 300 2.37 -13.80 0.31
N THR A 301 2.50 -14.18 1.58
CA THR A 301 2.96 -15.50 2.03
C THR A 301 1.82 -16.29 2.67
N ARG A 302 2.11 -17.52 3.08
CA ARG A 302 1.22 -18.34 3.92
C ARG A 302 1.78 -18.52 5.34
N MET A 303 2.73 -17.67 5.75
CA MET A 303 3.30 -17.73 7.10
C MET A 303 2.21 -17.49 8.14
N THR A 304 2.25 -18.28 9.20
CA THR A 304 1.38 -18.16 10.36
C THR A 304 1.81 -16.97 11.24
N PRO A 305 0.89 -16.43 12.07
CA PRO A 305 1.27 -15.42 13.07
C PRO A 305 2.44 -15.82 13.96
N ASP A 306 2.53 -17.10 14.34
CA ASP A 306 3.61 -17.61 15.17
C ASP A 306 4.97 -17.63 14.46
N GLU A 307 5.01 -18.06 13.20
CA GLU A 307 6.23 -17.99 12.38
C GLU A 307 6.71 -16.56 12.20
N ILE A 308 5.80 -15.61 11.93
CA ILE A 308 6.14 -14.19 11.78
C ILE A 308 6.62 -13.58 13.10
N HIS A 309 5.97 -13.91 14.21
CA HIS A 309 6.38 -13.44 15.54
C HIS A 309 7.80 -13.92 15.88
N GLN A 310 8.08 -15.22 15.67
CA GLN A 310 9.37 -15.81 15.93
C GLN A 310 10.47 -15.22 15.02
N LEU A 311 10.19 -15.07 13.72
CA LEU A 311 11.11 -14.42 12.79
C LEU A 311 11.47 -13.00 13.23
N GLY A 312 10.48 -12.22 13.70
CA GLY A 312 10.72 -10.87 14.21
C GLY A 312 11.69 -10.84 15.39
N GLN A 313 11.56 -11.79 16.34
CA GLN A 313 12.48 -11.90 17.47
C GLN A 313 13.91 -12.29 17.02
N GLU A 314 14.04 -13.19 16.05
CA GLU A 314 15.33 -13.62 15.52
C GLU A 314 16.06 -12.51 14.78
N GLU A 315 15.35 -11.77 13.92
CA GLU A 315 15.87 -10.61 13.21
C GLU A 315 16.34 -9.51 14.18
N LEU A 316 15.56 -9.22 15.22
CA LEU A 316 15.94 -8.26 16.25
C LEU A 316 17.23 -8.66 16.96
N LYS A 317 17.36 -9.93 17.34
CA LYS A 317 18.58 -10.44 17.98
C LYS A 317 19.80 -10.25 17.08
N ALA A 318 19.68 -10.57 15.79
CA ALA A 318 20.76 -10.42 14.83
C ALA A 318 21.15 -8.94 14.60
N LEU A 319 20.17 -8.05 14.50
CA LEU A 319 20.40 -6.60 14.32
C LEU A 319 21.03 -5.98 15.57
N GLN A 320 20.52 -6.29 16.76
CA GLN A 320 21.07 -5.80 18.02
C GLN A 320 22.52 -6.28 18.24
N ALA A 321 22.87 -7.50 17.80
CA ALA A 321 24.25 -7.99 17.84
C ALA A 321 25.20 -7.17 16.94
N ARG A 322 24.69 -6.58 15.84
CA ARG A 322 25.46 -5.65 14.99
C ARG A 322 25.56 -4.25 15.60
N MET A 323 24.50 -3.79 16.27
CA MET A 323 24.44 -2.47 16.90
C MET A 323 25.31 -2.37 18.16
N ASP A 324 25.38 -3.43 18.97
CA ASP A 324 26.11 -3.46 20.24
C ASP A 324 27.58 -2.97 20.15
N PRO A 325 28.44 -3.50 19.26
CA PRO A 325 29.82 -3.05 19.17
C PRO A 325 29.94 -1.58 18.72
N ILE A 326 29.04 -1.09 17.86
CA ILE A 326 29.06 0.31 17.40
C ILE A 326 28.69 1.25 18.55
N LEU A 327 27.61 0.92 19.29
CA LEU A 327 27.20 1.68 20.48
C LEU A 327 28.30 1.74 21.54
N ARG A 328 28.96 0.61 21.82
CA ARG A 328 30.08 0.55 22.75
C ARG A 328 31.25 1.42 22.29
N GLY A 329 31.58 1.37 20.99
CA GLY A 329 32.63 2.21 20.40
C GLY A 329 32.34 3.71 20.51
N LEU A 330 31.07 4.10 20.54
CA LEU A 330 30.62 5.49 20.75
C LEU A 330 30.49 5.88 22.23
N GLY A 331 30.79 4.98 23.17
CA GLY A 331 30.74 5.22 24.61
C GLY A 331 29.41 4.85 25.30
N TYR A 332 28.41 4.37 24.55
CA TYR A 332 27.16 3.86 25.11
C TYR A 332 27.35 2.39 25.52
N THR A 333 27.73 2.16 26.79
CA THR A 333 28.17 0.83 27.28
C THR A 333 27.26 0.19 28.35
N LYS A 334 26.23 0.90 28.83
CA LYS A 334 25.34 0.44 29.90
C LYS A 334 23.93 0.17 29.36
N GLY A 335 23.29 -0.90 29.84
CA GLY A 335 21.94 -1.28 29.45
C GLY A 335 21.85 -2.09 28.17
N THR A 336 20.61 -2.38 27.77
CA THR A 336 20.23 -3.04 26.53
C THR A 336 20.60 -2.20 25.31
N VAL A 337 20.49 -2.76 24.10
CA VAL A 337 20.69 -1.97 22.86
C VAL A 337 19.65 -0.86 22.75
N GLY A 338 18.37 -1.14 23.05
CA GLY A 338 17.30 -0.15 23.01
C GLY A 338 17.51 1.01 23.99
N GLU A 339 17.88 0.73 25.25
CA GLU A 339 18.20 1.78 26.24
C GLU A 339 19.34 2.70 25.77
N ARG A 340 20.35 2.13 25.10
CA ARG A 340 21.47 2.89 24.54
C ARG A 340 21.09 3.69 23.30
N MET A 341 20.21 3.16 22.46
CA MET A 341 19.64 3.91 21.34
C MET A 341 18.75 5.06 21.81
N THR A 342 17.98 4.88 22.90
CA THR A 342 17.25 5.96 23.55
C THR A 342 18.20 7.04 24.06
N ALA A 343 19.31 6.66 24.70
CA ALA A 343 20.34 7.61 25.13
C ALA A 343 20.97 8.35 23.94
N LEU A 344 21.19 7.68 22.81
CA LEU A 344 21.67 8.29 21.56
C LEU A 344 20.65 9.28 20.98
N GLY A 345 19.36 8.94 20.96
CA GLY A 345 18.29 9.82 20.47
C GLY A 345 18.09 11.08 21.31
N ASN A 346 18.41 11.02 22.61
CA ASN A 346 18.37 12.17 23.51
C ASN A 346 19.62 13.04 23.47
N ASP A 347 20.66 12.65 22.71
CA ASP A 347 21.90 13.42 22.62
C ASP A 347 21.71 14.66 21.72
N PRO A 348 21.89 15.88 22.24
CA PRO A 348 21.69 17.12 21.47
C PRO A 348 22.56 17.23 20.22
N ARG A 349 23.70 16.51 20.16
CA ARG A 349 24.59 16.50 18.98
C ARG A 349 23.86 16.02 17.72
N PHE A 350 22.89 15.11 17.88
CA PHE A 350 22.17 14.48 16.77
C PHE A 350 20.79 15.07 16.49
N GLN A 351 20.38 16.08 17.25
CA GLN A 351 19.09 16.75 17.09
C GLN A 351 19.20 17.98 16.18
N PHE A 352 18.06 18.38 15.63
CA PHE A 352 17.87 19.67 14.96
C PHE A 352 17.23 20.66 15.94
N PRO A 353 17.50 21.97 15.83
CA PRO A 353 16.75 22.99 16.56
C PRO A 353 15.24 22.87 16.27
N ASP A 354 14.37 23.07 17.26
CA ASP A 354 12.91 22.98 17.05
C ASP A 354 12.29 24.34 16.68
N ASN A 355 12.73 24.87 15.55
CA ASN A 355 12.32 26.16 14.99
C ASN A 355 12.38 26.12 13.45
N ASP A 356 12.05 27.22 12.77
CA ASP A 356 12.04 27.28 11.30
C ASP A 356 13.43 27.05 10.68
N GLU A 357 14.49 27.48 11.38
CA GLU A 357 15.87 27.19 10.96
C GLU A 357 16.15 25.69 10.95
N GLY A 358 15.77 24.96 12.01
CA GLY A 358 15.93 23.51 12.07
C GLY A 358 15.11 22.79 11.02
N ARG A 359 13.90 23.28 10.70
CA ARG A 359 13.10 22.76 9.57
C ARG A 359 13.81 22.95 8.23
N ALA A 360 14.42 24.10 8.00
CA ALA A 360 15.24 24.35 6.81
C ALA A 360 16.50 23.46 6.78
N GLN A 361 17.15 23.25 7.92
CA GLN A 361 18.30 22.34 8.05
C GLN A 361 17.94 20.89 7.69
N ILE A 362 16.76 20.40 8.11
CA ILE A 362 16.27 19.07 7.75
C ILE A 362 16.13 18.94 6.23
N VAL A 363 15.44 19.89 5.58
CA VAL A 363 15.24 19.85 4.12
C VAL A 363 16.56 19.90 3.36
N ALA A 364 17.48 20.79 3.77
CA ALA A 364 18.81 20.87 3.16
C ALA A 364 19.63 19.57 3.37
N PHE A 365 19.52 18.96 4.54
CA PHE A 365 20.16 17.68 4.83
C PHE A 365 19.62 16.56 3.94
N ILE A 366 18.29 16.47 3.76
CA ILE A 366 17.65 15.52 2.85
C ILE A 366 18.17 15.72 1.42
N GLN A 367 18.22 16.96 0.94
CA GLN A 367 18.73 17.25 -0.41
C GLN A 367 20.17 16.78 -0.60
N LYS A 368 21.05 17.02 0.39
CA LYS A 368 22.44 16.52 0.36
C LYS A 368 22.51 14.99 0.26
N ARG A 369 21.62 14.28 0.95
CA ARG A 369 21.57 12.79 0.89
C ARG A 369 21.03 12.30 -0.45
N LEU A 370 20.06 12.99 -1.04
CA LEU A 370 19.59 12.72 -2.40
C LEU A 370 20.69 12.91 -3.45
N ASP A 371 21.47 13.99 -3.35
CA ASP A 371 22.56 14.25 -4.30
C ASP A 371 23.67 13.20 -4.20
N PHE A 372 24.00 12.78 -2.97
CA PHE A 372 24.94 11.68 -2.75
C PHE A 372 24.46 10.39 -3.42
N ILE A 373 23.24 9.93 -3.10
CA ILE A 373 22.78 8.61 -3.56
C ILE A 373 22.56 8.59 -5.07
N ARG A 374 22.11 9.69 -5.68
CA ARG A 374 22.01 9.84 -7.15
C ARG A 374 23.32 9.52 -7.85
N GLY A 375 24.44 10.00 -7.31
CA GLY A 375 25.78 9.71 -7.83
C GLY A 375 26.20 8.24 -7.69
N LYS A 376 25.52 7.47 -6.83
CA LYS A 376 25.82 6.06 -6.56
C LYS A 376 24.88 5.09 -7.29
N LEU A 377 23.70 5.52 -7.75
CA LEU A 377 22.73 4.65 -8.44
C LEU A 377 23.32 3.85 -9.63
N PRO A 378 24.27 4.35 -10.44
CA PRO A 378 24.89 3.54 -11.51
C PRO A 378 25.66 2.30 -11.02
N LEU A 379 25.95 2.19 -9.71
CA LEU A 379 26.56 1.02 -9.09
C LEU A 379 25.52 -0.07 -8.75
N ALA A 380 24.24 0.29 -8.68
CA ALA A 380 23.14 -0.59 -8.31
C ALA A 380 22.11 -0.82 -9.43
N PHE A 381 22.13 -0.06 -10.53
CA PHE A 381 21.17 -0.23 -11.64
C PHE A 381 21.86 -0.11 -13.01
N ARG A 382 21.41 -0.91 -14.00
CA ARG A 382 21.85 -0.73 -15.40
C ARG A 382 20.97 0.31 -16.09
N LYS A 383 19.65 0.11 -15.99
CA LYS A 383 18.65 1.01 -16.55
C LYS A 383 18.30 2.03 -15.49
N LEU A 384 18.75 3.25 -15.64
CA LEU A 384 18.42 4.34 -14.71
C LEU A 384 17.06 4.95 -15.05
N ALA A 385 16.19 5.05 -14.05
CA ALA A 385 15.04 5.93 -14.12
C ALA A 385 15.48 7.41 -13.97
N ARG A 386 14.55 8.36 -14.08
CA ARG A 386 14.89 9.80 -14.08
C ARG A 386 15.28 10.28 -12.69
N GLY A 387 14.76 9.66 -11.63
CA GLY A 387 14.95 10.10 -10.25
C GLY A 387 14.37 11.48 -9.99
N ASN A 388 13.24 11.81 -10.65
CA ASN A 388 12.56 13.09 -10.55
C ASN A 388 11.80 13.17 -9.21
N VAL A 389 12.52 13.59 -8.16
CA VAL A 389 12.00 13.71 -6.80
C VAL A 389 12.07 15.13 -6.26
N GLU A 390 11.00 15.53 -5.59
CA GLU A 390 10.87 16.77 -4.83
C GLU A 390 10.65 16.45 -3.34
N VAL A 391 11.26 17.24 -2.45
CA VAL A 391 11.01 17.16 -1.00
C VAL A 391 9.97 18.21 -0.63
N ARG A 392 8.84 17.79 -0.03
CA ARG A 392 7.76 18.71 0.38
C ARG A 392 7.40 18.53 1.84
N ARG A 393 7.12 19.64 2.53
CA ARG A 393 6.49 19.59 3.85
C ARG A 393 5.04 19.10 3.71
N LEU A 394 4.55 18.33 4.67
CA LEU A 394 3.12 18.02 4.74
C LEU A 394 2.27 19.29 4.91
N PRO A 395 1.04 19.32 4.38
CA PRO A 395 0.09 20.37 4.73
C PRO A 395 -0.09 20.45 6.25
N LEU A 396 -0.15 21.66 6.81
CA LEU A 396 -0.20 21.87 8.27
C LEU A 396 -1.38 21.16 8.95
N ALA A 397 -2.50 21.00 8.24
CA ALA A 397 -3.68 20.29 8.73
C ALA A 397 -3.47 18.76 8.81
N GLU A 398 -2.54 18.21 8.02
CA GLU A 398 -2.22 16.78 8.00
C GLU A 398 -1.09 16.43 8.98
N GLU A 399 -0.23 17.39 9.33
CA GLU A 399 0.92 17.16 10.21
C GLU A 399 0.56 16.48 11.55
N PRO A 400 -0.51 16.88 12.27
CA PRO A 400 -0.96 16.16 13.45
C PRO A 400 -1.52 14.78 13.11
N GLY A 401 -0.83 13.71 13.53
CA GLY A 401 -1.25 12.33 13.31
C GLY A 401 -0.74 11.68 12.02
N ALA A 402 -0.03 12.42 11.17
CA ALA A 402 0.71 11.84 10.04
C ALA A 402 2.00 11.11 10.48
N PRO A 403 2.50 10.15 9.69
CA PRO A 403 3.81 9.54 9.91
C PRO A 403 4.96 10.57 9.77
N GLY A 404 6.18 10.19 10.13
CA GLY A 404 7.36 11.05 10.03
C GLY A 404 7.65 11.51 8.60
N ALA A 405 7.41 10.64 7.61
CA ALA A 405 7.44 10.95 6.19
C ALA A 405 6.59 9.91 5.42
N TYR A 406 6.33 10.19 4.14
CA TYR A 406 5.97 9.17 3.15
C TYR A 406 6.43 9.60 1.76
N GLY A 407 6.65 8.64 0.89
CA GLY A 407 7.10 8.82 -0.48
C GLY A 407 6.12 8.25 -1.50
N GLY A 408 6.12 8.81 -2.70
CA GLY A 408 5.30 8.29 -3.79
C GLY A 408 5.78 8.78 -5.15
N PRO A 409 5.60 7.98 -6.21
CA PRO A 409 5.99 8.38 -7.55
C PRO A 409 5.11 9.53 -8.08
N GLY A 410 5.61 10.17 -9.14
CA GLY A 410 4.94 11.26 -9.83
C GLY A 410 3.80 10.77 -10.75
N SER A 411 3.46 11.55 -11.77
CA SER A 411 2.55 11.09 -12.83
C SER A 411 3.28 10.19 -13.84
N ILE A 412 2.56 9.31 -14.54
CA ILE A 412 3.14 8.37 -15.53
C ILE A 412 3.91 9.11 -16.65
N ASP A 413 3.43 10.29 -17.05
CA ASP A 413 4.06 11.13 -18.08
C ASP A 413 5.29 11.91 -17.57
N GLY A 414 5.55 11.88 -16.25
CA GLY A 414 6.63 12.57 -15.57
C GLY A 414 6.45 14.09 -15.43
N SER A 415 5.28 14.64 -15.76
CA SER A 415 4.98 16.08 -15.62
C SER A 415 4.81 16.51 -14.16
N VAL A 416 4.33 15.61 -13.30
CA VAL A 416 4.34 15.74 -11.85
C VAL A 416 5.55 14.94 -11.31
N PRO A 417 6.48 15.55 -10.54
CA PRO A 417 7.58 14.81 -9.93
C PRO A 417 7.08 13.87 -8.84
N GLY A 418 7.83 12.80 -8.59
CA GLY A 418 7.66 12.03 -7.35
C GLY A 418 8.00 12.91 -6.15
N ARG A 419 7.43 12.59 -5.00
CA ARG A 419 7.58 13.42 -3.80
C ARG A 419 7.97 12.57 -2.60
N MET A 420 8.87 13.12 -1.79
CA MET A 420 9.04 12.75 -0.40
C MET A 420 8.36 13.83 0.44
N TRP A 421 7.23 13.48 1.05
CA TRP A 421 6.57 14.34 2.02
C TRP A 421 7.20 14.14 3.40
N ILE A 422 7.67 15.22 4.02
CA ILE A 422 8.31 15.23 5.34
C ILE A 422 7.40 15.93 6.36
N ASN A 423 7.16 15.28 7.49
CA ASN A 423 6.39 15.88 8.59
C ASN A 423 7.30 16.81 9.40
N LEU A 424 7.02 18.12 9.39
CA LEU A 424 7.82 19.11 10.11
C LEU A 424 7.01 19.77 11.24
N HIS A 425 6.02 19.06 11.80
CA HIS A 425 5.25 19.50 12.95
C HIS A 425 6.18 19.94 14.09
N THR A 426 7.10 19.05 14.46
CA THR A 426 8.25 19.31 15.34
C THR A 426 9.48 18.68 14.70
N THR A 427 10.63 19.35 14.83
CA THR A 427 11.88 18.78 14.30
C THR A 427 12.35 17.56 15.09
N ARG A 428 11.79 17.34 16.29
CA ARG A 428 12.08 16.17 17.15
C ARG A 428 11.68 14.83 16.55
N LEU A 429 10.83 14.84 15.52
CA LEU A 429 10.52 13.64 14.73
C LEU A 429 11.73 13.14 13.93
N HIS A 430 12.75 13.99 13.73
CA HIS A 430 13.88 13.71 12.85
C HIS A 430 15.19 13.86 13.59
N SER A 431 16.10 12.90 13.39
CA SER A 431 17.46 12.97 13.89
C SER A 431 18.45 12.96 12.73
N LYS A 432 19.65 13.52 12.94
CA LYS A 432 20.71 13.54 11.92
C LYS A 432 21.13 12.13 11.47
N TYR A 433 20.97 11.13 12.35
CA TYR A 433 21.35 9.75 12.07
C TYR A 433 20.22 8.93 11.43
N SER A 434 18.96 9.24 11.71
CA SER A 434 17.81 8.53 11.12
C SER A 434 17.39 9.07 9.75
N LEU A 435 17.64 10.35 9.47
CA LEU A 435 17.24 10.96 8.19
C LEU A 435 17.86 10.29 6.95
N PRO A 436 19.16 9.91 6.89
CA PRO A 436 19.71 9.34 5.66
C PRO A 436 18.99 8.06 5.22
N THR A 437 18.70 7.14 6.15
CA THR A 437 17.98 5.90 5.83
C THR A 437 16.55 6.19 5.40
N LEU A 438 15.90 7.19 6.01
CA LEU A 438 14.57 7.64 5.58
C LEU A 438 14.58 8.21 4.15
N VAL A 439 15.62 8.95 3.74
CA VAL A 439 15.77 9.41 2.35
C VAL A 439 15.86 8.24 1.38
N HIS A 440 16.61 7.19 1.74
CA HIS A 440 16.72 6.00 0.91
C HIS A 440 15.40 5.24 0.79
N HIS A 441 14.62 5.19 1.87
CA HIS A 441 13.30 4.56 1.92
C HIS A 441 12.25 5.30 1.08
N GLU A 442 12.07 6.59 1.33
CA GLU A 442 10.95 7.35 0.75
C GLU A 442 11.22 7.82 -0.69
N ALA A 443 12.49 8.09 -1.02
CA ALA A 443 12.86 8.70 -2.28
C ALA A 443 13.71 7.77 -3.15
N LEU A 444 15.04 7.89 -3.05
CA LEU A 444 15.99 7.23 -3.94
C LEU A 444 16.96 6.35 -3.13
N PRO A 445 17.10 5.04 -3.44
CA PRO A 445 16.42 4.26 -4.49
C PRO A 445 15.08 3.63 -4.07
N GLY A 446 14.41 4.12 -3.03
CA GLY A 446 13.17 3.54 -2.49
C GLY A 446 11.90 3.86 -3.28
N HIS A 447 10.84 4.34 -2.61
CA HIS A 447 9.49 4.41 -3.16
C HIS A 447 9.39 5.23 -4.46
N VAL A 448 9.97 6.43 -4.52
CA VAL A 448 9.92 7.26 -5.75
C VAL A 448 10.60 6.53 -6.91
N TRP A 449 11.78 5.98 -6.68
CA TRP A 449 12.53 5.24 -7.69
C TRP A 449 11.75 4.02 -8.19
N GLN A 450 11.24 3.20 -7.27
CA GLN A 450 10.43 2.02 -7.60
C GLN A 450 9.21 2.35 -8.45
N GLY A 451 8.50 3.42 -8.09
CA GLY A 451 7.31 3.83 -8.80
C GLY A 451 7.61 4.32 -10.22
N GLU A 452 8.76 4.95 -10.48
CA GLU A 452 9.15 5.34 -11.86
C GLU A 452 9.31 4.13 -12.80
N TYR A 453 9.68 2.94 -12.29
CA TYR A 453 9.67 1.71 -13.09
C TYR A 453 8.27 1.13 -13.23
N ALA A 454 7.49 1.12 -12.14
CA ALA A 454 6.11 0.61 -12.17
C ALA A 454 5.24 1.36 -13.19
N GLN A 455 5.49 2.66 -13.37
CA GLN A 455 4.78 3.52 -14.33
C GLN A 455 5.13 3.24 -15.79
N GLN A 456 6.20 2.51 -16.08
CA GLN A 456 6.57 2.08 -17.43
C GLN A 456 5.88 0.76 -17.84
N LEU A 457 5.15 0.13 -16.91
CA LEU A 457 4.43 -1.12 -17.15
C LEU A 457 3.00 -0.85 -17.63
N PRO A 458 2.29 -1.85 -18.19
CA PRO A 458 0.88 -1.71 -18.55
C PRO A 458 0.03 -1.16 -17.39
N VAL A 459 -1.03 -0.41 -17.68
CA VAL A 459 -1.84 0.32 -16.66
C VAL A 459 -2.26 -0.57 -15.50
N ILE A 460 -2.67 -1.82 -15.77
CA ILE A 460 -3.04 -2.78 -14.71
C ILE A 460 -1.91 -3.06 -13.70
N ARG A 461 -0.64 -2.99 -14.14
CA ARG A 461 0.55 -3.16 -13.28
C ARG A 461 0.86 -1.91 -12.48
N ALA A 462 0.48 -0.74 -12.97
CA ALA A 462 0.64 0.52 -12.25
C ALA A 462 -0.40 0.72 -11.14
N ILE A 463 -1.61 0.14 -11.29
CA ILE A 463 -2.72 0.29 -10.32
C ILE A 463 -2.82 -0.85 -9.29
N LEU A 464 -2.07 -1.95 -9.48
CA LEU A 464 -2.04 -3.06 -8.53
C LEU A 464 -0.74 -3.03 -7.69
N ALA A 465 -0.84 -2.58 -6.45
CA ALA A 465 0.24 -2.60 -5.48
C ALA A 465 0.18 -3.81 -4.52
N PHE A 466 1.34 -4.21 -3.99
CA PHE A 466 1.49 -5.30 -3.03
C PHE A 466 2.38 -4.85 -1.89
N ASN A 467 1.81 -4.78 -0.68
CA ASN A 467 2.49 -4.30 0.53
C ASN A 467 3.91 -4.84 0.68
N ALA A 468 4.04 -6.17 0.69
CA ALA A 468 5.33 -6.82 0.90
C ALA A 468 6.38 -6.42 -0.15
N TYR A 469 6.00 -6.33 -1.42
CA TYR A 469 6.96 -5.90 -2.44
C TYR A 469 7.30 -4.41 -2.30
N THR A 470 6.30 -3.54 -2.20
CA THR A 470 6.50 -2.08 -2.18
C THR A 470 7.32 -1.66 -0.95
N GLU A 471 6.93 -2.13 0.23
CA GLU A 471 7.60 -1.80 1.48
C GLU A 471 8.90 -2.59 1.67
N GLY A 472 8.94 -3.84 1.18
CA GLY A 472 10.16 -4.64 1.16
C GLY A 472 11.24 -4.05 0.26
N TRP A 473 10.85 -3.48 -0.88
CA TRP A 473 11.75 -2.75 -1.77
C TRP A 473 12.31 -1.51 -1.09
N ALA A 474 11.46 -0.67 -0.47
CA ALA A 474 11.93 0.52 0.21
C ALA A 474 12.89 0.19 1.37
N LEU A 475 12.61 -0.89 2.11
CA LEU A 475 13.51 -1.38 3.15
C LEU A 475 14.81 -2.00 2.57
N TYR A 476 14.75 -2.61 1.38
CA TYR A 476 15.94 -3.07 0.64
C TYR A 476 16.77 -1.90 0.11
N ALA A 477 16.13 -0.80 -0.29
CA ALA A 477 16.80 0.43 -0.69
C ALA A 477 17.63 1.04 0.45
N GLU A 478 17.20 0.88 1.71
CA GLU A 478 18.02 1.22 2.87
C GLU A 478 19.28 0.34 2.96
N THR A 479 19.16 -0.97 2.69
CA THR A 479 20.32 -1.87 2.56
C THR A 479 21.24 -1.47 1.41
N LEU A 480 20.71 -1.04 0.27
CA LEU A 480 21.52 -0.50 -0.82
C LEU A 480 22.24 0.78 -0.40
N GLY A 481 21.60 1.66 0.37
CA GLY A 481 22.25 2.86 0.92
C GLY A 481 23.54 2.51 1.69
N ASP A 482 23.47 1.52 2.57
CA ASP A 482 24.62 0.97 3.32
C ASP A 482 25.69 0.41 2.37
N GLU A 483 25.30 -0.49 1.47
CA GLU A 483 26.23 -1.14 0.53
C GLU A 483 26.89 -0.18 -0.48
N LEU A 484 26.27 0.97 -0.74
CA LEU A 484 26.78 2.04 -1.62
C LEU A 484 27.59 3.11 -0.88
N GLY A 485 27.83 2.92 0.42
CA GLY A 485 28.72 3.74 1.24
C GLY A 485 28.08 5.00 1.82
N ALA A 486 26.75 5.02 2.01
CA ALA A 486 26.06 6.18 2.62
C ALA A 486 26.52 6.47 4.07
N TYR A 487 27.07 5.46 4.74
CA TYR A 487 27.49 5.48 6.14
C TYR A 487 29.00 5.26 6.33
N ASP A 488 29.79 5.31 5.26
CA ASP A 488 31.25 5.13 5.34
C ASP A 488 31.87 6.20 6.27
N GLY A 489 32.50 5.74 7.35
CA GLY A 489 33.06 6.62 8.37
C GLY A 489 32.03 7.31 9.29
N ASP A 490 30.74 6.96 9.18
CA ASP A 490 29.65 7.49 10.01
C ASP A 490 28.98 6.38 10.84
N PRO A 491 29.61 5.95 11.95
CA PRO A 491 29.05 4.89 12.81
C PRO A 491 27.69 5.25 13.41
N VAL A 492 27.38 6.54 13.58
CA VAL A 492 26.08 6.97 14.11
C VAL A 492 25.01 6.82 13.03
N GLY A 493 25.30 7.23 11.79
CA GLY A 493 24.45 6.95 10.63
C GLY A 493 24.19 5.45 10.44
N GLN A 494 25.21 4.62 10.62
CA GLN A 494 25.06 3.15 10.59
C GLN A 494 24.06 2.65 11.64
N LEU A 495 24.09 3.21 12.86
CA LEU A 495 23.10 2.88 13.88
C LEU A 495 21.69 3.32 13.51
N GLY A 496 21.53 4.47 12.85
CA GLY A 496 20.25 4.92 12.33
C GLY A 496 19.65 3.96 11.30
N TYR A 497 20.46 3.49 10.35
CA TYR A 497 20.07 2.44 9.41
C TYR A 497 19.66 1.15 10.13
N LEU A 498 20.53 0.62 11.00
CA LEU A 498 20.25 -0.62 11.72
C LEU A 498 18.99 -0.52 12.61
N GLN A 499 18.79 0.63 13.25
CA GLN A 499 17.58 0.91 14.03
C GLN A 499 16.33 0.96 13.14
N SER A 500 16.41 1.50 11.92
CA SER A 500 15.29 1.47 10.98
C SER A 500 14.91 0.04 10.58
N ILE A 501 15.89 -0.83 10.30
CA ILE A 501 15.62 -2.26 10.04
C ILE A 501 15.05 -2.94 11.29
N ALA A 502 15.60 -2.65 12.48
CA ALA A 502 15.11 -3.20 13.75
C ALA A 502 13.66 -2.74 14.05
N PHE A 503 13.31 -1.50 13.73
CA PHE A 503 11.94 -0.98 13.81
C PHE A 503 10.97 -1.85 13.01
N ARG A 504 11.35 -2.21 11.76
CA ARG A 504 10.53 -3.10 10.92
C ARG A 504 10.51 -4.56 11.41
N ALA A 505 11.51 -5.01 12.17
CA ALA A 505 11.46 -6.29 12.85
C ALA A 505 10.54 -6.25 14.10
N CYS A 506 10.54 -5.15 14.87
CA CYS A 506 9.58 -4.91 15.94
C CYS A 506 8.13 -4.94 15.44
N ARG A 507 7.87 -4.42 14.22
CA ARG A 507 6.55 -4.51 13.58
C ARG A 507 6.03 -5.94 13.48
N LEU A 508 6.87 -6.91 13.11
CA LEU A 508 6.46 -8.32 13.03
C LEU A 508 5.96 -8.84 14.39
N VAL A 509 6.71 -8.53 15.45
CA VAL A 509 6.42 -9.00 16.82
C VAL A 509 5.19 -8.30 17.39
N VAL A 510 5.06 -7.00 17.17
CA VAL A 510 3.96 -6.19 17.74
C VAL A 510 2.64 -6.45 17.04
N ASP A 511 2.62 -6.53 15.70
CA ASP A 511 1.40 -6.80 14.94
C ASP A 511 0.81 -8.18 15.33
N THR A 512 1.64 -9.22 15.32
CA THR A 512 1.24 -10.57 15.78
C THR A 512 0.93 -10.60 17.28
N GLY A 513 1.65 -9.80 18.07
CA GLY A 513 1.40 -9.56 19.49
C GLY A 513 -0.03 -9.08 19.75
N LEU A 514 -0.43 -8.00 19.07
CA LEU A 514 -1.76 -7.40 19.15
C LEU A 514 -2.84 -8.37 18.68
N HIS A 515 -2.70 -8.91 17.46
CA HIS A 515 -3.82 -9.55 16.78
C HIS A 515 -3.97 -11.05 17.07
N SER A 516 -2.89 -11.75 17.44
CA SER A 516 -2.91 -13.19 17.72
C SER A 516 -2.58 -13.52 19.18
N ARG A 517 -1.67 -12.78 19.82
CA ARG A 517 -1.21 -13.03 21.20
C ARG A 517 -1.88 -12.17 22.27
N ARG A 518 -2.90 -11.40 21.89
CA ARG A 518 -3.74 -10.59 22.80
C ARG A 518 -2.96 -9.56 23.61
N TRP A 519 -1.86 -9.02 23.07
CA TRP A 519 -1.19 -7.89 23.71
C TRP A 519 -2.14 -6.69 23.78
N SER A 520 -2.12 -5.99 24.92
CA SER A 520 -2.74 -4.67 25.01
C SER A 520 -1.95 -3.66 24.18
N ARG A 521 -2.60 -2.55 23.84
CA ARG A 521 -1.97 -1.40 23.19
C ARG A 521 -0.73 -0.93 23.97
N GLU A 522 -0.83 -0.82 25.29
CA GLU A 522 0.25 -0.35 26.17
C GLU A 522 1.41 -1.35 26.24
N GLN A 523 1.12 -2.65 26.21
CA GLN A 523 2.16 -3.68 26.13
C GLN A 523 2.93 -3.57 24.81
N ALA A 524 2.22 -3.42 23.69
CA ALA A 524 2.80 -3.20 22.37
C ALA A 524 3.68 -1.94 22.32
N ILE A 525 3.17 -0.79 22.80
CA ILE A 525 3.90 0.48 22.80
C ILE A 525 5.18 0.38 23.62
N ARG A 526 5.06 -0.09 24.87
CA ARG A 526 6.21 -0.19 25.78
C ARG A 526 7.27 -1.13 25.22
N TRP A 527 6.87 -2.34 24.83
CA TRP A 527 7.80 -3.33 24.31
C TRP A 527 8.53 -2.82 23.07
N PHE A 528 7.81 -2.18 22.14
CA PHE A 528 8.41 -1.63 20.92
C PHE A 528 9.43 -0.54 21.28
N ALA A 529 9.02 0.48 22.05
CA ALA A 529 9.87 1.61 22.39
C ALA A 529 11.14 1.18 23.14
N GLU A 530 11.00 0.30 24.13
CA GLU A 530 12.13 -0.22 24.91
C GLU A 530 13.06 -1.10 24.06
N THR A 531 12.53 -1.93 23.17
CA THR A 531 13.33 -2.87 22.37
C THR A 531 14.11 -2.17 21.26
N ASN A 532 13.49 -1.19 20.59
CA ASN A 532 14.10 -0.46 19.48
C ASN A 532 14.89 0.78 19.91
N GLY A 533 14.59 1.33 21.08
CA GLY A 533 15.07 2.65 21.52
C GLY A 533 14.44 3.80 20.72
N SER A 534 13.16 3.67 20.39
CA SER A 534 12.35 4.69 19.70
C SER A 534 11.59 5.58 20.68
N GLY A 535 11.19 6.77 20.23
CA GLY A 535 10.37 7.67 21.04
C GLY A 535 8.97 7.09 21.30
N ILE A 536 8.44 7.29 22.51
CA ILE A 536 7.11 6.78 22.87
C ILE A 536 6.00 7.36 21.98
N ASP A 537 6.08 8.64 21.61
CA ASP A 537 5.06 9.28 20.77
C ASP A 537 5.06 8.72 19.34
N GLU A 538 6.25 8.51 18.76
CA GLU A 538 6.45 7.86 17.46
C GLU A 538 5.83 6.45 17.48
N VAL A 539 6.22 5.65 18.47
CA VAL A 539 5.74 4.27 18.62
C VAL A 539 4.24 4.22 18.88
N THR A 540 3.68 5.16 19.66
CA THR A 540 2.25 5.23 19.95
C THR A 540 1.43 5.43 18.68
N SER A 541 1.83 6.37 17.82
CA SER A 541 1.17 6.58 16.53
C SER A 541 1.17 5.33 15.66
N GLU A 542 2.31 4.63 15.65
CA GLU A 542 2.51 3.43 14.85
C GLU A 542 1.72 2.22 15.39
N VAL A 543 1.70 2.00 16.72
CA VAL A 543 0.86 0.96 17.33
C VAL A 543 -0.62 1.22 17.07
N ASP A 544 -1.07 2.47 17.14
CA ASP A 544 -2.45 2.83 16.82
C ASP A 544 -2.80 2.50 15.35
N ARG A 545 -1.85 2.70 14.44
CA ARG A 545 -1.98 2.26 13.04
C ARG A 545 -2.07 0.74 12.94
N TYR A 546 -1.24 -0.02 13.65
CA TYR A 546 -1.27 -1.49 13.60
C TYR A 546 -2.62 -2.03 14.11
N CYS A 547 -3.18 -1.45 15.18
CA CYS A 547 -4.53 -1.75 15.65
C CYS A 547 -5.61 -1.53 14.57
N SER A 548 -5.42 -0.55 13.69
CA SER A 548 -6.35 -0.25 12.59
C SER A 548 -6.12 -1.09 11.32
N TRP A 549 -4.87 -1.46 11.00
CA TRP A 549 -4.50 -2.16 9.76
C TRP A 549 -3.78 -3.49 10.04
N PRO A 550 -4.50 -4.52 10.52
CA PRO A 550 -3.88 -5.77 10.96
C PRO A 550 -3.09 -6.43 9.83
N GLY A 551 -1.85 -6.82 10.12
CA GLY A 551 -0.96 -7.52 9.19
C GLY A 551 -0.16 -6.59 8.26
N GLN A 552 -0.58 -5.34 8.07
CA GLN A 552 0.10 -4.42 7.14
C GLN A 552 1.55 -4.16 7.56
N ALA A 553 1.79 -4.03 8.87
CA ALA A 553 3.12 -3.78 9.42
C ALA A 553 4.11 -4.92 9.14
N CYS A 554 3.60 -6.13 8.87
CA CYS A 554 4.42 -7.29 8.56
C CYS A 554 5.00 -7.30 7.14
N GLY A 555 4.36 -6.59 6.20
CA GLY A 555 4.79 -6.56 4.79
C GLY A 555 6.23 -6.07 4.61
N TYR A 556 6.63 -5.03 5.34
CA TYR A 556 7.95 -4.40 5.26
C TYR A 556 9.10 -5.41 5.40
N LYS A 557 9.20 -6.06 6.56
CA LYS A 557 10.34 -6.91 6.86
C LYS A 557 10.26 -8.25 6.13
N ILE A 558 9.06 -8.79 5.92
CA ILE A 558 8.88 -10.02 5.13
C ILE A 558 9.33 -9.81 3.68
N GLY A 559 8.91 -8.70 3.06
CA GLY A 559 9.33 -8.36 1.70
C GLY A 559 10.83 -8.13 1.57
N HIS A 560 11.43 -7.39 2.51
CA HIS A 560 12.88 -7.16 2.57
C HIS A 560 13.67 -8.46 2.65
N SER A 561 13.31 -9.32 3.61
CA SER A 561 13.99 -10.59 3.81
C SER A 561 13.81 -11.51 2.59
N GLU A 562 12.67 -11.46 1.91
CA GLU A 562 12.46 -12.21 0.66
C GLU A 562 13.34 -11.68 -0.49
N ILE A 563 13.42 -10.38 -0.70
CA ILE A 563 14.31 -9.79 -1.74
C ILE A 563 15.77 -10.20 -1.48
N LEU A 564 16.23 -10.11 -0.23
CA LEU A 564 17.59 -10.55 0.14
C LEU A 564 17.79 -12.05 -0.05
N ARG A 565 16.79 -12.88 0.25
CA ARG A 565 16.84 -14.33 0.01
C ARG A 565 16.96 -14.63 -1.48
N GLN A 566 16.19 -13.93 -2.32
CA GLN A 566 16.25 -14.07 -3.77
C GLN A 566 17.59 -13.58 -4.35
N ARG A 567 18.16 -12.50 -3.79
CA ARG A 567 19.50 -12.02 -4.13
C ARG A 567 20.57 -13.05 -3.83
N ALA A 568 20.53 -13.64 -2.63
CA ALA A 568 21.44 -14.70 -2.23
C ALA A 568 21.32 -15.94 -3.15
N ARG A 569 20.09 -16.31 -3.52
CA ARG A 569 19.82 -17.41 -4.45
C ARG A 569 20.40 -17.13 -5.84
N ALA A 570 20.19 -15.94 -6.39
CA ALA A 570 20.74 -15.54 -7.68
C ALA A 570 22.27 -15.51 -7.66
N LYS A 571 22.87 -14.98 -6.60
CA LYS A 571 24.33 -14.97 -6.41
C LYS A 571 24.92 -16.39 -6.38
N ALA A 572 24.25 -17.31 -5.67
CA ALA A 572 24.67 -18.72 -5.63
C ALA A 572 24.55 -19.40 -7.01
N ALA A 573 23.49 -19.14 -7.75
CA ALA A 573 23.25 -19.77 -9.06
C ALA A 573 24.16 -19.22 -10.17
N LEU A 574 24.47 -17.92 -10.17
CA LEU A 574 25.25 -17.26 -11.23
C LEU A 574 26.75 -17.20 -10.93
N GLY A 575 27.16 -17.32 -9.66
CA GLY A 575 28.57 -17.26 -9.26
C GLY A 575 29.24 -15.97 -9.73
N ALA A 576 30.34 -16.08 -10.47
CA ALA A 576 31.06 -14.94 -11.02
C ALA A 576 30.27 -14.11 -12.06
N ARG A 577 29.17 -14.63 -12.60
CA ARG A 577 28.29 -13.90 -13.52
C ARG A 577 27.26 -13.03 -12.80
N PHE A 578 27.13 -13.15 -11.48
CA PHE A 578 26.20 -12.30 -10.74
C PHE A 578 26.68 -10.84 -10.76
N ASP A 579 25.80 -9.94 -11.20
CA ASP A 579 25.97 -8.49 -11.08
C ASP A 579 24.79 -7.92 -10.27
N LEU A 580 25.09 -7.01 -9.34
CA LEU A 580 24.06 -6.37 -8.51
C LEU A 580 23.08 -5.58 -9.38
N ARG A 581 23.59 -4.89 -10.40
CA ARG A 581 22.80 -4.02 -11.26
C ARG A 581 21.77 -4.80 -12.05
N ASP A 582 22.16 -5.98 -12.52
CA ASP A 582 21.28 -6.85 -13.30
C ASP A 582 20.22 -7.50 -12.39
N PHE A 583 20.56 -7.81 -11.13
CA PHE A 583 19.60 -8.29 -10.14
C PHE A 583 18.59 -7.22 -9.75
N ASP A 584 19.04 -6.01 -9.40
CA ASP A 584 18.17 -4.92 -8.97
C ASP A 584 17.25 -4.46 -10.11
N ASP A 585 17.75 -4.41 -11.36
CA ASP A 585 16.94 -4.18 -12.57
C ASP A 585 15.86 -5.28 -12.75
N ALA A 586 16.18 -6.55 -12.48
CA ALA A 586 15.21 -7.65 -12.56
C ALA A 586 14.12 -7.58 -11.48
N VAL A 587 14.47 -7.14 -10.26
CA VAL A 587 13.49 -6.88 -9.19
C VAL A 587 12.60 -5.72 -9.59
N VAL A 588 13.18 -4.54 -9.78
CA VAL A 588 12.41 -3.28 -9.96
C VAL A 588 11.64 -3.26 -11.29
N GLY A 589 12.24 -3.81 -12.36
CA GLY A 589 11.62 -3.91 -13.69
C GLY A 589 10.45 -4.91 -13.75
N GLY A 590 10.37 -5.84 -12.80
CA GLY A 590 9.20 -6.70 -12.60
C GLY A 590 7.97 -5.94 -12.12
N GLY A 591 8.16 -4.76 -11.51
CA GLY A 591 7.11 -3.92 -10.92
C GLY A 591 6.51 -4.50 -9.66
N ASN A 592 5.42 -3.88 -9.17
CA ASN A 592 4.71 -4.33 -7.97
C ASN A 592 4.15 -5.76 -8.17
N VAL A 593 4.76 -6.76 -7.55
CA VAL A 593 4.35 -8.17 -7.68
C VAL A 593 4.12 -8.78 -6.29
N PRO A 594 3.27 -9.81 -6.15
CA PRO A 594 3.32 -10.65 -4.97
C PRO A 594 4.65 -11.40 -4.91
N LEU A 595 5.10 -11.78 -3.71
CA LEU A 595 6.44 -12.33 -3.49
C LEU A 595 6.69 -13.67 -4.20
N ASP A 596 5.64 -14.47 -4.44
CA ASP A 596 5.74 -15.68 -5.25
C ASP A 596 6.05 -15.37 -6.72
N VAL A 597 5.43 -14.33 -7.29
CA VAL A 597 5.70 -13.85 -8.65
C VAL A 597 7.06 -13.13 -8.73
N LEU A 598 7.51 -12.44 -7.68
CA LEU A 598 8.90 -11.95 -7.59
C LEU A 598 9.89 -13.11 -7.79
N GLY A 599 9.65 -14.25 -7.14
CA GLY A 599 10.45 -15.45 -7.32
C GLY A 599 10.56 -15.90 -8.79
N LEU A 600 9.46 -15.81 -9.55
CA LEU A 600 9.43 -16.14 -10.98
C LEU A 600 10.22 -15.15 -11.85
N ASN A 601 10.18 -13.85 -11.51
CA ASN A 601 11.00 -12.84 -12.21
C ASN A 601 12.50 -13.12 -11.99
N ILE A 602 12.89 -13.53 -10.78
CA ILE A 602 14.27 -13.91 -10.46
C ILE A 602 14.67 -15.25 -11.09
N ASP A 603 13.74 -16.21 -11.23
CA ASP A 603 13.99 -17.43 -12.03
C ASP A 603 14.34 -17.07 -13.48
N GLU A 604 13.57 -16.16 -14.09
CA GLU A 604 13.82 -15.70 -15.46
C GLU A 604 15.17 -14.99 -15.60
N TYR A 605 15.52 -14.11 -14.65
CA TYR A 605 16.84 -13.46 -14.60
C TYR A 605 17.98 -14.48 -14.55
N ILE A 606 17.93 -15.45 -13.62
CA ILE A 606 18.97 -16.49 -13.52
C ILE A 606 19.07 -17.28 -14.83
N ARG A 607 17.93 -17.59 -15.46
CA ARG A 607 17.88 -18.34 -16.72
C ARG A 607 18.46 -17.57 -17.90
N THR A 608 18.31 -16.25 -17.96
CA THR A 608 18.79 -15.42 -19.06
C THR A 608 20.24 -14.97 -18.87
N ALA A 609 20.65 -14.62 -17.65
CA ALA A 609 22.04 -14.29 -17.31
C ALA A 609 22.96 -15.53 -17.21
N GLY A 610 22.37 -16.72 -17.08
CA GLY A 610 23.09 -17.99 -17.11
C GLY A 610 23.46 -18.51 -18.50
N LYS A 611 22.86 -17.93 -19.55
CA LYS A 611 23.24 -18.16 -20.96
C LYS A 611 24.34 -17.21 -21.36
#